data_AF-A0A9K3GM12-F1
#
_entry.id   AF-A0A9K3GM12-F1
#
_cell.length_a   1.000
_cell.length_b   1.000
_cell.length_c   1.000
_cell.angle_alpha   90.00
_cell.angle_beta   90.00
_cell.angle_gamma   90.00
#
_symmetry.space_group_name_H-M   'P 1'
#
loop_
_entity.id
_entity.type
_entity.pdbx_description
1 polymer ?
#
loop_
_entity_poly.entity_id
_entity_poly.type
_entity_poly.pdbx_seq_one_letter_code
_entity_poly.pdbx_strand_id
1 'polypeptide(L)'
;MYTNMTVLQDATPRVGRGMALHKLCRFMTFGLAGEGYLSFMGNEFGHPEWIDFPNINNKWSYAHARRQWGLEKDHLLRYRQLGAFDRCLMRMSDVAPFMKDREYVCIRDSSRKLLAWHRGGMVWAVNLHPTEAYPSVVIGVPEPGVYHAILDTDRLEFGGAGGRISNTTQHFSSPCPDKVQGQAQTITVYLPPRTAVVFVHERDSQRAISLVEEASQELPSKQC
;
A
#
# COMPACT_ATOMS: atom_id res chain seq x y z
N MET A 1 -20.64 0.13 0.97
CA MET A 1 -20.12 -1.12 0.37
C MET A 1 -21.12 -1.71 -0.60
N TYR A 2 -22.40 -1.87 -0.25
CA TYR A 2 -23.39 -2.48 -1.15
C TYR A 2 -23.76 -1.66 -2.41
N THR A 3 -23.66 -0.32 -2.37
CA THR A 3 -24.21 0.56 -3.42
C THR A 3 -23.18 1.35 -4.21
N ASN A 4 -22.01 1.64 -3.63
CA ASN A 4 -21.02 2.57 -4.19
C ASN A 4 -19.66 1.93 -4.44
N MET A 5 -19.60 0.59 -4.53
CA MET A 5 -18.40 -0.15 -4.89
C MET A 5 -18.26 -0.38 -6.39
N THR A 6 -19.14 0.18 -7.22
CA THR A 6 -18.98 0.14 -8.68
C THR A 6 -17.89 1.11 -9.15
N VAL A 7 -17.16 0.74 -10.19
CA VAL A 7 -16.23 1.63 -10.91
C VAL A 7 -16.92 2.51 -11.95
N LEU A 8 -18.19 2.24 -12.28
CA LEU A 8 -18.97 2.98 -13.29
C LEU A 8 -19.34 4.40 -12.85
N GLN A 9 -19.12 4.73 -11.58
CA GLN A 9 -19.34 6.05 -11.01
C GLN A 9 -18.14 6.41 -10.13
N ASP A 10 -17.89 7.71 -9.97
CA ASP A 10 -16.85 8.17 -9.07
C ASP A 10 -17.06 7.69 -7.63
N ALA A 11 -15.97 7.36 -6.96
CA ALA A 11 -16.03 6.94 -5.57
C ALA A 11 -16.50 8.11 -4.71
N THR A 12 -17.56 7.89 -3.93
CA THR A 12 -17.97 8.86 -2.90
C THR A 12 -16.80 9.12 -1.93
N PRO A 13 -16.75 10.28 -1.25
CA PRO A 13 -15.69 10.56 -0.26
C PRO A 13 -15.54 9.50 0.83
N ARG A 14 -16.64 8.81 1.18
CA ARG A 14 -16.63 7.70 2.16
C ARG A 14 -15.96 6.45 1.59
N VAL A 15 -16.26 6.09 0.35
CA VAL A 15 -15.64 4.94 -0.33
C VAL A 15 -14.17 5.21 -0.60
N GLY A 16 -13.83 6.38 -1.16
CA GLY A 16 -12.43 6.76 -1.41
C GLY A 16 -11.59 6.74 -0.12
N ARG A 17 -12.13 7.28 0.99
CA ARG A 17 -11.49 7.17 2.31
C ARG A 17 -11.31 5.71 2.75
N GLY A 18 -12.36 4.90 2.65
CA GLY A 18 -12.32 3.49 3.07
C GLY A 18 -11.30 2.67 2.29
N MET A 19 -11.26 2.84 0.97
CA MET A 19 -10.28 2.17 0.11
C MET A 19 -8.85 2.59 0.43
N ALA A 20 -8.60 3.89 0.59
CA ALA A 20 -7.27 4.38 0.94
C ALA A 20 -6.82 3.80 2.29
N LEU A 21 -7.62 3.97 3.34
CA LEU A 21 -7.24 3.50 4.69
C LEU A 21 -7.09 1.98 4.78
N HIS A 22 -7.90 1.21 4.03
CA HIS A 22 -7.72 -0.24 3.95
C HIS A 22 -6.32 -0.61 3.46
N LYS A 23 -5.86 0.02 2.37
CA LYS A 23 -4.51 -0.17 1.83
C LYS A 23 -3.45 0.29 2.83
N LEU A 24 -3.59 1.47 3.42
CA LEU A 24 -2.60 2.02 4.36
C LEU A 24 -2.43 1.15 5.61
N CYS A 25 -3.52 0.64 6.19
CA CYS A 25 -3.44 -0.24 7.36
C CYS A 25 -2.69 -1.54 7.02
N ARG A 26 -2.97 -2.16 5.88
CA ARG A 26 -2.25 -3.36 5.42
C ARG A 26 -0.78 -3.06 5.11
N PHE A 27 -0.52 -1.96 4.41
CA PHE A 27 0.81 -1.48 4.06
C PHE A 27 1.71 -1.28 5.28
N MET A 28 1.23 -0.54 6.28
CA MET A 28 1.98 -0.29 7.52
C MET A 28 2.19 -1.58 8.31
N THR A 29 1.16 -2.43 8.42
CA THR A 29 1.28 -3.69 9.14
C THR A 29 2.32 -4.60 8.47
N PHE A 30 2.26 -4.72 7.15
CA PHE A 30 3.17 -5.55 6.37
C PHE A 30 4.62 -5.04 6.39
N GLY A 31 4.82 -3.74 6.20
CA GLY A 31 6.17 -3.16 6.12
C GLY A 31 6.84 -2.90 7.47
N LEU A 32 6.07 -2.78 8.57
CA LEU A 32 6.59 -2.29 9.87
C LEU A 32 6.39 -3.25 11.07
N ALA A 33 5.32 -4.04 11.13
CA ALA A 33 4.84 -4.57 12.41
C ALA A 33 5.53 -5.84 12.95
N GLY A 34 6.24 -6.61 12.10
CA GLY A 34 6.90 -7.85 12.56
C GLY A 34 7.59 -8.65 11.46
N GLU A 35 7.92 -9.91 11.77
CA GLU A 35 8.70 -10.84 10.93
C GLU A 35 7.85 -11.82 10.11
N GLY A 36 6.54 -11.61 10.10
CA GLY A 36 5.60 -12.38 9.29
C GLY A 36 4.34 -11.57 9.04
N TYR A 37 3.61 -11.95 8.00
CA TYR A 37 2.33 -11.35 7.66
C TYR A 37 1.27 -12.43 7.47
N LEU A 38 0.06 -12.15 7.95
CA LEU A 38 -1.09 -13.02 7.83
C LEU A 38 -2.29 -12.21 7.38
N SER A 39 -3.01 -12.72 6.39
CA SER A 39 -4.33 -12.22 5.98
C SER A 39 -5.34 -13.34 6.06
N PHE A 40 -6.47 -13.08 6.70
CA PHE A 40 -7.60 -14.01 6.68
C PHE A 40 -8.32 -13.92 5.34
N MET A 41 -8.75 -15.07 4.81
CA MET A 41 -9.37 -15.18 3.48
C MET A 41 -10.48 -14.14 3.25
N GLY A 42 -10.40 -13.40 2.14
CA GLY A 42 -11.30 -12.33 1.76
C GLY A 42 -10.87 -10.94 2.24
N ASN A 43 -10.02 -10.81 3.26
CA ASN A 43 -9.60 -9.51 3.76
C ASN A 43 -8.61 -8.80 2.81
N GLU A 44 -7.94 -9.55 1.93
CA GLU A 44 -7.06 -9.02 0.88
C GLU A 44 -7.77 -8.06 -0.05
N PHE A 45 -9.02 -8.34 -0.41
CA PHE A 45 -9.85 -7.47 -1.25
C PHE A 45 -10.92 -6.70 -0.47
N GLY A 46 -10.89 -6.73 0.87
CA GLY A 46 -11.88 -6.02 1.70
C GLY A 46 -13.29 -6.61 1.60
N HIS A 47 -13.41 -7.93 1.70
CA HIS A 47 -14.69 -8.66 1.66
C HIS A 47 -15.73 -8.01 2.60
N PRO A 48 -16.96 -7.76 2.13
CA PRO A 48 -17.99 -7.12 2.92
C PRO A 48 -18.58 -8.04 3.99
N GLU A 49 -19.51 -7.50 4.79
CA GLU A 49 -20.23 -8.25 5.83
C GLU A 49 -19.26 -8.80 6.91
N TRP A 50 -19.64 -9.91 7.53
CA TRP A 50 -18.89 -10.61 8.57
C TRP A 50 -18.99 -12.13 8.35
N ILE A 51 -18.17 -12.91 9.04
CA ILE A 51 -18.35 -14.37 9.15
C ILE A 51 -19.35 -14.63 10.26
N ASP A 52 -20.37 -15.45 9.99
CA ASP A 52 -21.23 -16.02 11.03
C ASP A 52 -21.61 -17.46 10.64
N PHE A 53 -21.38 -18.39 11.57
CA PHE A 53 -21.69 -19.80 11.37
C PHE A 53 -23.12 -20.11 11.79
N PRO A 54 -23.79 -21.08 11.16
CA PRO A 54 -25.14 -21.51 11.55
C PRO A 54 -25.23 -21.81 13.06
N ASN A 55 -26.10 -21.10 13.74
CA ASN A 55 -26.35 -21.28 15.17
C ASN A 55 -27.80 -20.88 15.52
N ILE A 56 -28.21 -21.12 16.76
CA ILE A 56 -29.60 -20.84 17.19
C ILE A 56 -29.98 -19.36 17.06
N ASN A 57 -29.05 -18.43 17.28
CA ASN A 57 -29.31 -16.99 17.24
C ASN A 57 -29.54 -16.48 15.81
N ASN A 58 -28.96 -17.14 14.80
CA ASN A 58 -29.17 -16.82 13.38
C ASN A 58 -30.10 -17.80 12.66
N LYS A 59 -30.86 -18.62 13.41
CA LYS A 59 -31.79 -19.63 12.88
C LYS A 59 -31.12 -20.63 11.93
N TRP A 60 -29.90 -21.05 12.26
CA TRP A 60 -29.07 -21.98 11.47
C TRP A 60 -28.80 -21.48 10.04
N SER A 61 -28.67 -20.15 9.87
CA SER A 61 -28.41 -19.53 8.56
C SER A 61 -26.98 -19.75 8.09
N TYR A 62 -26.83 -20.10 6.82
CA TYR A 62 -25.54 -20.18 6.12
C TYR A 62 -25.19 -18.91 5.34
N ALA A 63 -26.02 -17.86 5.41
CA ALA A 63 -25.89 -16.67 4.56
C ALA A 63 -24.52 -15.96 4.69
N HIS A 64 -23.89 -16.03 5.87
CA HIS A 64 -22.58 -15.43 6.16
C HIS A 64 -21.45 -16.47 6.36
N ALA A 65 -21.76 -17.76 6.26
CA ALA A 65 -20.79 -18.85 6.30
C ALA A 65 -20.21 -19.15 4.90
N ARG A 66 -19.81 -18.09 4.18
CA ARG A 66 -19.35 -18.17 2.78
C ARG A 66 -18.30 -17.12 2.44
N ARG A 67 -17.74 -17.24 1.23
CA ARG A 67 -16.88 -16.24 0.60
C ARG A 67 -17.44 -15.82 -0.75
N GLN A 68 -17.49 -14.52 -0.97
CA GLN A 68 -18.03 -13.89 -2.18
C GLN A 68 -16.89 -13.60 -3.18
N TRP A 69 -16.21 -14.65 -3.66
CA TRP A 69 -15.05 -14.51 -4.57
C TRP A 69 -15.38 -13.79 -5.88
N GLY A 70 -16.66 -13.77 -6.28
CA GLY A 70 -17.12 -12.99 -7.44
C GLY A 70 -16.86 -11.49 -7.30
N LEU A 71 -16.79 -10.95 -6.07
CA LEU A 71 -16.59 -9.52 -5.84
C LEU A 71 -15.22 -9.03 -6.32
N GLU A 72 -14.16 -9.80 -6.10
CA GLU A 72 -12.81 -9.46 -6.56
C GLU A 72 -12.66 -9.69 -8.08
N LYS A 73 -13.35 -10.70 -8.62
CA LYS A 73 -13.26 -11.07 -10.04
C LYS A 73 -14.03 -10.12 -10.95
N ASP A 74 -15.04 -9.43 -10.43
CA ASP A 74 -15.86 -8.50 -11.22
C ASP A 74 -15.11 -7.20 -11.52
N HIS A 75 -14.83 -6.97 -12.81
CA HIS A 75 -14.16 -5.77 -13.32
C HIS A 75 -14.96 -4.48 -13.11
N LEU A 76 -16.26 -4.58 -12.86
CA LEU A 76 -17.14 -3.45 -12.58
C LEU A 76 -17.14 -3.05 -11.11
N LEU A 77 -16.43 -3.80 -10.25
CA LEU A 77 -16.34 -3.55 -8.81
C LEU A 77 -14.94 -3.15 -8.34
N ARG A 78 -14.92 -2.29 -7.32
CA ARG A 78 -13.72 -1.73 -6.69
C ARG A 78 -12.97 -2.72 -5.80
N TYR A 79 -13.56 -3.86 -5.44
CA TYR A 79 -12.89 -4.91 -4.66
C TYR A 79 -11.66 -5.45 -5.39
N ARG A 80 -11.72 -5.57 -6.72
CA ARG A 80 -10.56 -5.92 -7.56
C ARG A 80 -9.37 -5.00 -7.35
N GLN A 81 -9.61 -3.70 -7.12
CA GLN A 81 -8.55 -2.71 -6.90
C GLN A 81 -7.82 -2.93 -5.57
N LEU A 82 -8.54 -3.37 -4.53
CA LEU A 82 -7.94 -3.76 -3.25
C LEU A 82 -7.13 -5.05 -3.38
N GLY A 83 -7.67 -6.06 -4.09
CA GLY A 83 -6.95 -7.30 -4.36
C GLY A 83 -5.69 -7.11 -5.22
N ALA A 84 -5.73 -6.22 -6.22
CA ALA A 84 -4.57 -5.84 -7.02
C ALA A 84 -3.47 -5.20 -6.17
N PHE A 85 -3.84 -4.26 -5.29
CA PHE A 85 -2.89 -3.68 -4.34
C PHE A 85 -2.28 -4.76 -3.44
N ASP A 86 -3.09 -5.69 -2.93
CA ASP A 86 -2.58 -6.72 -2.02
C ASP A 86 -1.58 -7.66 -2.68
N ARG A 87 -1.82 -8.07 -3.95
CA ARG A 87 -0.85 -8.85 -4.73
C ARG A 87 0.48 -8.13 -4.87
N CYS A 88 0.45 -6.85 -5.25
CA CYS A 88 1.65 -6.03 -5.34
C CYS A 88 2.35 -5.87 -3.98
N LEU A 89 1.60 -5.71 -2.89
CA LEU A 89 2.14 -5.64 -1.54
C LEU A 89 2.87 -6.93 -1.16
N MET A 90 2.30 -8.10 -1.48
CA MET A 90 2.96 -9.38 -1.20
C MET A 90 4.26 -9.55 -1.99
N ARG A 91 4.35 -9.05 -3.22
CA ARG A 91 5.60 -9.09 -4.01
C ARG A 91 6.76 -8.32 -3.40
N MET A 92 6.52 -7.42 -2.44
CA MET A 92 7.61 -6.75 -1.73
C MET A 92 8.54 -7.72 -0.99
N SER A 93 8.06 -8.90 -0.56
CA SER A 93 8.95 -9.92 0.01
C SER A 93 9.85 -10.60 -1.02
N ASP A 94 9.44 -10.61 -2.30
CA ASP A 94 10.22 -11.15 -3.42
C ASP A 94 11.28 -10.13 -3.91
N VAL A 95 11.01 -8.83 -3.70
CA VAL A 95 11.96 -7.73 -3.92
C VAL A 95 13.13 -7.84 -2.93
N ALA A 96 12.81 -7.94 -1.63
CA ALA A 96 13.80 -8.15 -0.59
C ALA A 96 13.22 -8.98 0.57
N PRO A 97 13.98 -9.91 1.18
CA PRO A 97 13.52 -10.70 2.34
C PRO A 97 13.55 -9.88 3.65
N PHE A 98 12.88 -8.73 3.64
CA PHE A 98 13.00 -7.67 4.65
C PHE A 98 12.37 -8.01 6.02
N MET A 99 11.53 -9.06 6.09
CA MET A 99 10.80 -9.42 7.31
C MET A 99 11.74 -9.74 8.48
N LYS A 100 12.94 -10.23 8.23
CA LYS A 100 13.96 -10.50 9.27
C LYS A 100 14.78 -9.26 9.63
N ASP A 101 14.69 -8.22 8.83
CA ASP A 101 15.47 -7.00 9.01
C ASP A 101 14.80 -6.08 10.03
N ARG A 102 15.65 -5.42 10.82
CA ARG A 102 15.22 -4.39 11.75
C ARG A 102 14.80 -3.13 10.99
N GLU A 103 13.68 -2.57 11.39
CA GLU A 103 13.18 -1.29 10.89
C GLU A 103 13.99 -0.11 11.45
N TYR A 104 14.13 0.93 10.63
CA TYR A 104 14.63 2.23 11.06
C TYR A 104 13.57 3.30 10.80
N VAL A 105 12.82 3.69 11.83
CA VAL A 105 11.78 4.73 11.71
C VAL A 105 12.44 6.11 11.63
N CYS A 106 12.38 6.73 10.45
CA CYS A 106 13.01 8.02 10.19
C CYS A 106 12.05 9.20 10.42
N ILE A 107 10.77 9.07 10.08
CA ILE A 107 9.74 10.10 10.35
C ILE A 107 8.65 9.50 11.22
N ARG A 108 8.33 10.18 12.32
CA ARG A 108 7.12 9.94 13.13
C ARG A 108 6.53 11.29 13.52
N ASP A 109 5.76 11.89 12.61
CA ASP A 109 5.17 13.21 12.80
C ASP A 109 3.66 13.10 13.05
N SER A 110 3.28 13.18 14.34
CA SER A 110 1.88 13.15 14.76
C SER A 110 1.10 14.38 14.33
N SER A 111 1.74 15.53 14.06
CA SER A 111 1.04 16.75 13.64
C SER A 111 0.64 16.63 12.17
N ARG A 112 1.62 16.36 11.30
CA ARG A 112 1.45 16.19 9.84
C ARG A 112 0.87 14.83 9.47
N LYS A 113 0.79 13.89 10.41
CA LYS A 113 0.32 12.50 10.20
C LYS A 113 1.21 11.78 9.17
N LEU A 114 2.51 12.00 9.25
CA LEU A 114 3.52 11.38 8.39
C LEU A 114 4.26 10.29 9.14
N LEU A 115 4.51 9.18 8.44
CA LEU A 115 5.30 8.06 8.90
C LEU A 115 6.24 7.63 7.77
N ALA A 116 7.52 7.48 8.06
CA ALA A 116 8.46 6.91 7.11
C ALA A 116 9.50 6.05 7.84
N TRP A 117 9.94 4.98 7.20
CA TRP A 117 10.91 4.05 7.77
C TRP A 117 11.73 3.34 6.68
N HIS A 118 12.88 2.81 7.07
CA HIS A 118 13.69 1.94 6.23
C HIS A 118 13.55 0.50 6.69
N ARG A 119 13.45 -0.42 5.72
CA ARG A 119 13.48 -1.86 6.00
C ARG A 119 13.82 -2.63 4.73
N GLY A 120 14.78 -3.56 4.81
CA GLY A 120 15.24 -4.38 3.68
C GLY A 120 15.64 -3.60 2.43
N GLY A 121 16.45 -2.54 2.61
CA GLY A 121 16.90 -1.69 1.51
C GLY A 121 15.83 -0.79 0.88
N MET A 122 14.59 -0.86 1.37
CA MET A 122 13.47 -0.04 0.92
C MET A 122 13.22 1.13 1.86
N VAL A 123 12.74 2.24 1.31
CA VAL A 123 12.23 3.41 2.04
C VAL A 123 10.71 3.42 1.89
N TRP A 124 10.02 3.28 3.01
CA TRP A 124 8.57 3.27 3.08
C TRP A 124 8.10 4.62 3.59
N ALA A 125 7.10 5.22 2.93
CA ALA A 125 6.56 6.52 3.31
C ALA A 125 5.03 6.53 3.25
N VAL A 126 4.39 7.15 4.24
CA VAL A 126 2.95 7.18 4.40
C VAL A 126 2.51 8.59 4.82
N ASN A 127 1.48 9.10 4.16
CA ASN A 127 0.73 10.27 4.60
C ASN A 127 -0.69 9.84 5.01
N LEU A 128 -0.96 9.85 6.32
CA LEU A 128 -2.26 9.54 6.92
C LEU A 128 -3.17 10.77 7.02
N HIS A 129 -2.71 11.97 6.62
CA HIS A 129 -3.51 13.17 6.73
C HIS A 129 -4.79 13.05 5.89
N PRO A 130 -5.96 13.43 6.42
CA PRO A 130 -7.23 13.29 5.71
C PRO A 130 -7.38 14.16 4.44
N THR A 131 -6.54 15.18 4.27
CA THR A 131 -6.75 16.31 3.33
C THR A 131 -5.44 16.94 2.86
N GLU A 132 -4.48 17.18 3.75
CA GLU A 132 -3.22 17.83 3.40
C GLU A 132 -2.31 16.95 2.54
N ALA A 133 -1.83 17.54 1.46
CA ALA A 133 -0.77 17.01 0.62
C ALA A 133 0.54 17.72 0.97
N TYR A 134 1.66 17.00 0.97
CA TYR A 134 2.96 17.58 1.28
C TYR A 134 3.88 17.53 0.05
N PRO A 135 4.13 18.66 -0.65
CA PRO A 135 4.91 18.71 -1.89
C PRO A 135 6.38 18.32 -1.70
N SER A 136 6.93 18.62 -0.52
CA SER A 136 8.37 18.49 -0.24
C SER A 136 8.60 17.86 1.12
N VAL A 137 8.38 16.54 1.23
CA VAL A 137 8.75 15.77 2.42
C VAL A 137 10.20 15.34 2.26
N VAL A 138 11.06 15.79 3.18
CA VAL A 138 12.47 15.39 3.22
C VAL A 138 12.59 14.11 4.05
N ILE A 139 13.05 13.03 3.41
CA ILE A 139 13.28 11.73 4.03
C ILE A 139 14.78 11.46 4.00
N GLY A 140 15.39 11.20 5.15
CA GLY A 140 16.78 10.76 5.23
C GLY A 140 16.91 9.36 4.64
N VAL A 141 17.93 9.10 3.83
CA VAL A 141 18.18 7.81 3.17
C VAL A 141 19.63 7.35 3.41
N PRO A 142 19.91 6.04 3.45
CA PRO A 142 21.23 5.55 3.84
C PRO A 142 22.31 5.76 2.78
N GLU A 143 21.95 5.67 1.50
CA GLU A 143 22.91 5.65 0.40
C GLU A 143 22.68 6.82 -0.58
N PRO A 144 23.76 7.42 -1.11
CA PRO A 144 23.66 8.40 -2.17
C PRO A 144 23.30 7.73 -3.50
N GLY A 145 22.46 8.39 -4.29
CA GLY A 145 22.07 7.94 -5.63
C GLY A 145 20.66 8.38 -5.98
N VAL A 146 20.02 7.60 -6.86
CA VAL A 146 18.65 7.85 -7.32
C VAL A 146 17.72 6.81 -6.72
N TYR A 147 16.55 7.26 -6.26
CA TYR A 147 15.51 6.40 -5.73
C TYR A 147 14.28 6.43 -6.62
N HIS A 148 13.64 5.28 -6.80
CA HIS A 148 12.46 5.10 -7.65
C HIS A 148 11.29 4.55 -6.84
N ALA A 149 10.09 5.09 -7.08
CA ALA A 149 8.87 4.55 -6.50
C ALA A 149 8.52 3.22 -7.18
N ILE A 150 8.43 2.15 -6.40
CA ILE A 150 8.11 0.79 -6.91
C ILE A 150 6.67 0.37 -6.60
N LEU A 151 6.08 0.92 -5.55
CA LEU A 151 4.69 0.69 -5.18
C LEU A 151 4.09 2.02 -4.74
N ASP A 152 3.08 2.51 -5.44
CA ASP A 152 2.32 3.72 -5.10
C ASP A 152 0.83 3.35 -4.95
N THR A 153 0.31 3.48 -3.72
CA THR A 153 -1.11 3.22 -3.43
C THR A 153 -2.07 4.16 -4.17
N ASP A 154 -1.62 5.30 -4.68
CA ASP A 154 -2.44 6.29 -5.38
C ASP A 154 -2.66 5.98 -6.87
N ARG A 155 -2.09 4.88 -7.39
CA ARG A 155 -2.34 4.39 -8.76
C ARG A 155 -3.81 4.05 -9.00
N LEU A 156 -4.26 4.27 -10.24
CA LEU A 156 -5.65 4.03 -10.65
C LEU A 156 -6.07 2.57 -10.51
N GLU A 157 -5.17 1.63 -10.80
CA GLU A 157 -5.43 0.19 -10.66
C GLU A 157 -5.72 -0.21 -9.21
N PHE A 158 -5.22 0.55 -8.24
CA PHE A 158 -5.50 0.37 -6.81
C PHE A 158 -6.66 1.26 -6.31
N GLY A 159 -7.34 1.97 -7.21
CA GLY A 159 -8.44 2.88 -6.88
C GLY A 159 -7.98 4.18 -6.20
N GLY A 160 -6.74 4.60 -6.44
CA GLY A 160 -6.23 5.92 -6.07
C GLY A 160 -6.60 7.01 -7.09
N ALA A 161 -6.06 8.21 -6.91
CA ALA A 161 -6.45 9.39 -7.67
C ALA A 161 -5.67 9.62 -8.97
N GLY A 162 -4.70 8.76 -9.33
CA GLY A 162 -4.00 8.89 -10.61
C GLY A 162 -2.50 8.63 -10.61
N GLY A 163 -1.92 8.11 -9.52
CA GLY A 163 -0.47 7.92 -9.44
C GLY A 163 0.28 9.24 -9.43
N ARG A 164 -0.15 10.17 -8.58
CA ARG A 164 0.47 11.51 -8.50
C ARG A 164 1.93 11.46 -8.06
N ILE A 165 2.38 10.31 -7.55
CA ILE A 165 3.78 9.96 -7.35
C ILE A 165 4.17 9.05 -8.52
N SER A 166 4.60 9.65 -9.63
CA SER A 166 4.93 8.87 -10.83
C SER A 166 6.12 7.93 -10.57
N ASN A 167 6.02 6.67 -11.02
CA ASN A 167 7.10 5.68 -10.96
C ASN A 167 8.29 6.03 -11.87
N THR A 168 8.09 6.92 -12.84
CA THR A 168 9.16 7.48 -13.69
C THR A 168 9.93 8.61 -13.01
N THR A 169 9.45 9.12 -11.88
CA THR A 169 10.11 10.22 -11.16
C THR A 169 11.39 9.69 -10.52
N GLN A 170 12.52 10.33 -10.86
CA GLN A 170 13.80 10.09 -10.22
C GLN A 170 13.93 10.97 -8.97
N HIS A 171 14.11 10.35 -7.80
CA HIS A 171 14.35 11.05 -6.56
C HIS A 171 15.85 11.05 -6.24
N PHE A 172 16.53 12.13 -6.63
CA PHE A 172 17.96 12.30 -6.40
C PHE A 172 18.24 12.55 -4.92
N SER A 173 19.20 11.82 -4.35
CA SER A 173 19.67 12.08 -3.01
C SER A 173 20.53 13.35 -2.97
N SER A 174 20.36 14.16 -1.93
CA SER A 174 21.24 15.28 -1.62
C SER A 174 22.00 15.04 -0.31
N PRO A 175 23.31 15.34 -0.26
CA PRO A 175 24.09 15.29 0.97
C PRO A 175 23.50 16.20 2.06
N CYS A 176 23.47 15.70 3.29
CA CYS A 176 22.96 16.44 4.45
C CYS A 176 23.98 16.38 5.60
N PRO A 177 24.84 17.41 5.76
CA PRO A 177 25.87 17.44 6.81
C PRO A 177 25.32 17.30 8.23
N ASP A 178 24.13 17.86 8.47
CA ASP A 178 23.47 17.85 9.78
C ASP A 178 22.78 16.51 10.11
N LYS A 179 22.88 15.52 9.22
CA LYS A 179 22.29 14.18 9.35
C LYS A 179 20.80 14.19 9.69
N VAL A 180 19.96 14.67 8.78
CA VAL A 180 18.49 14.61 8.92
C VAL A 180 18.05 13.17 9.16
N GLN A 181 17.29 12.96 10.25
CA GLN A 181 16.78 11.64 10.64
C GLN A 181 17.91 10.60 10.80
N GLY A 182 19.10 11.05 11.24
CA GLY A 182 20.28 10.20 11.43
C GLY A 182 20.99 9.78 10.14
N GLN A 183 20.56 10.27 8.97
CA GLN A 183 21.07 9.87 7.66
C GLN A 183 21.86 10.99 6.99
N ALA A 184 22.98 10.65 6.34
CA ALA A 184 23.84 11.62 5.67
C ALA A 184 23.36 12.02 4.27
N GLN A 185 22.32 11.37 3.76
CA GLN A 185 21.69 11.65 2.48
C GLN A 185 20.20 11.86 2.70
N THR A 186 19.56 12.62 1.82
CA THR A 186 18.12 12.88 1.87
C THR A 186 17.51 12.85 0.47
N ILE A 187 16.29 12.36 0.35
CA ILE A 187 15.45 12.56 -0.83
C ILE A 187 14.29 13.48 -0.48
N THR A 188 13.79 14.21 -1.46
CA THR A 188 12.55 14.98 -1.33
C THR A 188 11.45 14.32 -2.15
N VAL A 189 10.31 14.07 -1.50
CA VAL A 189 9.18 13.35 -2.11
C VAL A 189 7.88 14.12 -1.92
N TYR A 190 6.99 14.00 -2.91
CA TYR A 190 5.61 14.45 -2.80
C TYR A 190 4.76 13.35 -2.16
N LEU A 191 3.99 13.67 -1.11
CA LEU A 191 3.05 12.74 -0.49
C LEU A 191 1.62 13.33 -0.46
N PRO A 192 0.71 12.90 -1.36
CA PRO A 192 -0.70 13.27 -1.29
C PRO A 192 -1.41 12.72 -0.03
N PRO A 193 -2.58 13.27 0.35
CA PRO A 193 -3.33 12.78 1.52
C PRO A 193 -3.75 11.33 1.33
N ARG A 194 -3.66 10.55 2.41
CA ARG A 194 -4.03 9.13 2.46
C ARG A 194 -3.35 8.27 1.39
N THR A 195 -2.04 8.46 1.23
CA THR A 195 -1.21 7.67 0.32
C THR A 195 -0.04 7.03 1.05
N ALA A 196 0.46 5.96 0.47
CA ALA A 196 1.70 5.31 0.81
C ALA A 196 2.48 4.96 -0.45
N VAL A 197 3.80 5.00 -0.33
CA VAL A 197 4.74 4.69 -1.39
C VAL A 197 5.97 3.95 -0.84
N VAL A 198 6.52 3.03 -1.63
CA VAL A 198 7.81 2.38 -1.38
C VAL A 198 8.81 2.84 -2.43
N PHE A 199 9.99 3.23 -1.98
CA PHE A 199 11.12 3.56 -2.83
C PHE A 199 12.26 2.55 -2.67
N VAL A 200 12.98 2.30 -3.74
CA VAL A 200 14.26 1.57 -3.74
C VAL A 200 15.33 2.37 -4.46
N HIS A 201 16.58 2.07 -4.13
CA HIS A 201 17.73 2.60 -4.84
C HIS A 201 17.77 2.08 -6.29
N GLU A 202 18.25 2.88 -7.23
CA GLU A 202 18.28 2.61 -8.68
C GLU A 202 18.91 1.26 -9.03
N ARG A 203 19.90 0.81 -8.27
CA ARG A 203 20.54 -0.50 -8.45
C ARG A 203 19.56 -1.68 -8.37
N ASP A 204 18.48 -1.53 -7.60
CA ASP A 204 17.48 -2.57 -7.33
C ASP A 204 16.14 -2.28 -8.06
N SER A 205 16.01 -1.11 -8.70
CA SER A 205 14.72 -0.60 -9.20
C SER A 205 14.17 -1.42 -10.37
N GLN A 206 14.99 -1.80 -11.35
CA GLN A 206 14.52 -2.47 -12.56
C GLN A 206 13.79 -3.79 -12.25
N ARG A 207 14.42 -4.62 -11.40
CA ARG A 207 13.84 -5.90 -10.96
C ARG A 207 12.62 -5.69 -10.05
N ALA A 208 12.68 -4.71 -9.15
CA ALA A 208 11.57 -4.44 -8.24
C ALA A 208 10.32 -3.95 -8.99
N ILE A 209 10.50 -3.04 -9.95
CA ILE A 209 9.40 -2.51 -10.79
C ILE A 209 8.78 -3.63 -11.61
N SER A 210 9.59 -4.49 -12.26
CA SER A 210 9.03 -5.59 -13.07
C SER A 210 8.16 -6.54 -12.24
N LEU A 211 8.63 -6.92 -11.05
CA LEU A 211 7.87 -7.80 -10.14
C LEU A 211 6.53 -7.19 -9.71
N VAL A 212 6.49 -5.89 -9.46
CA VAL A 212 5.26 -5.20 -9.04
C VAL A 212 4.29 -5.03 -10.20
N GLU A 213 4.78 -4.69 -11.39
CA GLU A 213 3.95 -4.56 -12.60
C GLU A 213 3.38 -5.90 -13.06
N GLU A 214 4.14 -6.99 -12.94
CA GLU A 214 3.63 -8.33 -13.22
C GLU A 214 2.46 -8.68 -12.27
N ALA A 215 2.62 -8.42 -10.97
CA ALA A 215 1.58 -8.71 -9.99
C ALA A 215 0.32 -7.83 -10.08
N SER A 216 0.45 -6.59 -10.57
CA SER A 216 -0.72 -5.73 -10.79
C SER A 216 -1.59 -6.24 -11.93
N GLN A 217 -0.97 -6.88 -12.93
CA GLN A 217 -1.63 -7.45 -14.10
C GLN A 217 -2.15 -8.88 -13.88
N GLU A 218 -1.63 -9.59 -12.86
CA GLU A 218 -2.14 -10.91 -12.48
C GLU A 218 -3.65 -10.86 -12.20
N LEU A 219 -4.39 -11.74 -12.89
CA LEU A 219 -5.80 -11.98 -12.60
C LEU A 219 -5.92 -12.77 -11.29
N PRO A 220 -6.97 -12.56 -10.49
CA PRO A 220 -7.22 -13.37 -9.30
C PRO A 220 -7.22 -14.85 -9.68
N SER A 221 -6.41 -15.65 -8.98
CA SER A 221 -6.27 -17.07 -9.29
C SER A 221 -7.65 -17.76 -9.35
N LYS A 222 -7.82 -18.69 -10.30
CA LYS A 222 -8.99 -19.58 -10.33
C LYS A 222 -8.87 -20.60 -9.19
N GLN A 223 -8.95 -20.16 -7.93
CA GLN A 223 -9.21 -21.11 -6.85
C GLN A 223 -10.70 -21.45 -6.90
N CYS A 224 -10.94 -22.77 -7.07
CA CYS A 224 -12.23 -23.45 -7.09
C CYS A 224 -13.01 -23.25 -5.80
#